data_AF-A0A1T1ZXY7-F1
#
_entry.id   AF-A0A1T1ZXY7-F1
#
_cell.length_a   1.000
_cell.length_b   1.000
_cell.length_c   1.000
_cell.angle_alpha   90.00
_cell.angle_beta   90.00
_cell.angle_gamma   90.00
#
_symmetry.space_group_name_H-M   'P 1'
#
loop_
_entity.id
_entity.type
_entity.pdbx_description
1 polymer ?
#
loop_
_entity_poly.entity_id
_entity_poly.type
_entity_poly.pdbx_seq_one_letter_code
_entity_poly.pdbx_strand_id
1 'polypeptide(L)'
;MLHTDMEQVVMGIVQWKLRDEDRRRAIGLPRSPADAAREQREYAAATETLREAILLRNYDVVRDPIRHMLGKLGIEVQEGTEAWQELAHETTRALMDATEEVARRDRGEFQAPSVYFQSVRNAECSQTGFAKTGPICPLPQKLQSHRILDTPAEASLKPGCIPWNETPTDSFGRQNSGAASKSNESVSREASLPASTIPPYCLCQR
;
A
#
# COMPACT_ATOMS: atom_id res chain seq x y z
N MET A 1 18.71 11.10 26.06
CA MET A 1 18.46 11.06 24.62
C MET A 1 17.08 11.66 24.42
N LEU A 2 17.04 12.84 23.82
CA LEU A 2 15.89 13.73 23.96
C LEU A 2 14.75 13.21 23.09
N HIS A 3 13.52 13.26 23.58
CA HIS A 3 12.29 12.80 22.91
C HIS A 3 12.23 13.10 21.39
N THR A 4 12.81 14.23 20.98
CA THR A 4 12.99 14.64 19.58
C THR A 4 13.74 13.62 18.71
N ASP A 5 14.78 12.97 19.23
CA ASP A 5 15.57 11.97 18.51
C ASP A 5 14.71 10.73 18.16
N MET A 6 13.88 10.28 19.10
CA MET A 6 12.94 9.17 18.90
C MET A 6 11.86 9.54 17.87
N GLU A 7 11.30 10.75 17.99
CA GLU A 7 10.29 11.25 17.05
C GLU A 7 10.84 11.27 15.61
N GLN A 8 12.07 11.78 15.41
CA GLN A 8 12.70 11.80 14.09
C GLN A 8 12.89 10.39 13.50
N VAL A 9 13.27 9.41 14.34
CA VAL A 9 13.41 8.02 13.91
C VAL A 9 12.07 7.45 13.45
N VAL A 10 11.03 7.55 14.29
CA VAL A 10 9.69 7.00 13.98
C VAL A 10 9.10 7.68 12.75
N MET A 11 9.15 9.02 12.69
CA MET A 11 8.68 9.77 11.53
C MET A 11 9.43 9.40 10.26
N GLY A 12 10.75 9.26 10.32
CA GLY A 12 11.57 8.87 9.17
C GLY A 12 11.16 7.51 8.61
N ILE A 13 10.87 6.55 9.48
CA ILE A 13 10.41 5.20 9.10
C ILE A 13 9.04 5.28 8.41
N VAL A 14 8.07 5.96 9.03
CA VAL A 14 6.71 6.10 8.49
C VAL A 14 6.72 6.83 7.15
N GLN A 15 7.45 7.94 7.04
CA GLN A 15 7.57 8.70 5.80
C GLN A 15 8.19 7.87 4.68
N TRP A 16 9.24 7.09 5.00
CA TRP A 16 9.84 6.19 4.02
C TRP A 16 8.83 5.14 3.54
N LYS A 17 8.12 4.47 4.45
CA LYS A 17 7.10 3.47 4.10
C LYS A 17 6.02 4.04 3.20
N LEU A 18 5.41 5.15 3.59
CA LEU A 18 4.34 5.79 2.81
C LEU A 18 4.84 6.24 1.43
N ARG A 19 6.01 6.89 1.36
CA ARG A 19 6.60 7.36 0.11
C ARG A 19 6.97 6.21 -0.81
N ASP A 20 7.50 5.13 -0.27
CA ASP A 20 7.88 3.97 -1.08
C ASP A 20 6.65 3.31 -1.71
N GLU A 21 5.58 3.12 -0.95
CA GLU A 21 4.34 2.53 -1.47
C GLU A 21 3.63 3.48 -2.45
N ASP A 22 3.62 4.79 -2.18
CA ASP A 22 3.11 5.79 -3.13
C ASP A 22 3.90 5.76 -4.44
N ARG A 23 5.23 5.63 -4.36
CA ARG A 23 6.10 5.48 -5.53
C ARG A 23 5.81 4.19 -6.28
N ARG A 24 5.68 3.05 -5.58
CA ARG A 24 5.35 1.74 -6.19
C ARG A 24 4.02 1.80 -6.95
N ARG A 25 3.00 2.45 -6.39
CA ARG A 25 1.72 2.71 -7.10
C ARG A 25 1.89 3.60 -8.32
N ALA A 26 2.69 4.66 -8.21
CA ALA A 26 2.83 5.65 -9.29
C ALA A 26 3.59 5.12 -10.52
N ILE A 27 4.58 4.23 -10.33
CA ILE A 27 5.42 3.71 -11.42
C ILE A 27 5.11 2.24 -11.77
N GLY A 28 4.19 1.62 -11.04
CA GLY A 28 3.83 0.21 -11.21
C GLY A 28 3.15 -0.07 -12.55
N LEU A 29 3.34 -1.28 -13.05
CA LEU A 29 2.59 -1.77 -14.21
C LEU A 29 1.11 -1.99 -13.83
N PRO A 30 0.19 -1.99 -14.82
CA PRO A 30 -1.18 -2.43 -14.60
C PRO A 30 -1.21 -3.83 -13.97
N ARG A 31 -2.03 -4.00 -12.93
CA ARG A 31 -2.18 -5.26 -12.19
C ARG A 31 -3.55 -5.88 -12.43
N SER A 32 -3.63 -7.20 -12.32
CA SER A 32 -4.92 -7.91 -12.37
C SER A 32 -5.71 -7.70 -11.07
N PRO A 33 -7.04 -7.90 -11.07
CA PRO A 33 -7.83 -7.90 -9.83
C PRO A 33 -7.34 -8.92 -8.80
N ALA A 34 -6.83 -10.07 -9.25
CA ALA A 34 -6.28 -11.10 -8.36
C ALA A 34 -5.00 -10.64 -7.66
N ASP A 35 -4.12 -9.92 -8.37
CA ASP A 35 -2.91 -9.35 -7.79
C ASP A 35 -3.23 -8.28 -6.76
N ALA A 36 -4.17 -7.39 -7.06
CA ALA A 36 -4.65 -6.38 -6.11
C ALA A 36 -5.22 -7.03 -4.84
N ALA A 37 -6.03 -8.09 -4.98
CA ALA A 37 -6.59 -8.82 -3.84
C ALA A 37 -5.53 -9.60 -3.04
N ARG A 38 -4.45 -10.07 -3.68
CA ARG A 38 -3.30 -10.66 -2.97
C ARG A 38 -2.59 -9.61 -2.13
N GLU A 39 -2.29 -8.46 -2.71
CA GLU A 39 -1.58 -7.38 -2.01
C GLU A 39 -2.38 -6.85 -0.80
N GLN A 40 -3.70 -6.72 -0.94
CA GLN A 40 -4.58 -6.38 0.19
C GLN A 40 -4.52 -7.41 1.33
N ARG A 41 -4.41 -8.72 1.01
CA ARG A 41 -4.22 -9.76 2.02
C ARG A 41 -2.84 -9.69 2.68
N GLU A 42 -1.81 -9.31 1.92
CA GLU A 42 -0.46 -9.09 2.47
C GLU A 42 -0.45 -7.92 3.45
N TYR A 43 -1.12 -6.80 3.14
CA TYR A 43 -1.26 -5.70 4.08
C TYR A 43 -2.02 -6.10 5.35
N ALA A 44 -3.13 -6.84 5.21
CA ALA A 44 -3.89 -7.33 6.36
C ALA A 44 -3.05 -8.26 7.26
N ALA A 45 -2.29 -9.17 6.66
CA ALA A 45 -1.38 -10.05 7.40
C ALA A 45 -0.27 -9.27 8.11
N ALA A 46 0.32 -8.27 7.46
CA ALA A 46 1.34 -7.41 8.06
C ALA A 46 0.79 -6.62 9.25
N THR A 47 -0.41 -6.04 9.14
CA THR A 47 -1.07 -5.36 10.26
C THR A 47 -1.30 -6.32 11.43
N GLU A 48 -1.73 -7.56 11.17
CA GLU A 48 -1.94 -8.55 12.22
C GLU A 48 -0.64 -8.94 12.93
N THR A 49 0.45 -9.13 12.18
CA THR A 49 1.78 -9.36 12.77
C THR A 49 2.21 -8.21 13.68
N LEU A 50 1.92 -6.95 13.32
CA LEU A 50 2.23 -5.80 14.17
C LEU A 50 1.35 -5.74 15.43
N ARG A 51 0.08 -6.15 15.33
CA ARG A 51 -0.81 -6.28 16.52
C ARG A 51 -0.32 -7.37 17.46
N GLU A 52 0.07 -8.52 16.93
CA GLU A 52 0.66 -9.60 17.71
C GLU A 52 1.96 -9.15 18.40
N ALA A 53 2.82 -8.42 17.71
CA ALA A 53 4.05 -7.85 18.28
C ALA A 53 3.76 -6.95 19.48
N ILE A 54 2.74 -6.09 19.40
CA ILE A 54 2.30 -5.25 20.53
C ILE A 54 1.75 -6.11 21.67
N LEU A 55 0.88 -7.08 21.36
CA LEU A 55 0.25 -7.95 22.36
C LEU A 55 1.28 -8.75 23.16
N LEU A 56 2.25 -9.35 22.47
CA LEU A 56 3.30 -10.17 23.06
C LEU A 56 4.48 -9.35 23.59
N ARG A 57 4.47 -8.02 23.39
CA ARG A 57 5.61 -7.12 23.65
C ARG A 57 6.91 -7.62 23.00
N ASN A 58 6.78 -8.28 21.85
CA ASN A 58 7.90 -8.78 21.07
C ASN A 58 8.03 -7.95 19.79
N TYR A 59 8.96 -6.99 19.83
CA TYR A 59 9.14 -5.99 18.77
C TYR A 59 10.28 -6.33 17.79
N ASP A 60 10.67 -7.61 17.69
CA ASP A 60 11.71 -8.02 16.73
C ASP A 60 11.36 -7.64 15.27
N VAL A 61 10.05 -7.55 14.95
CA VAL A 61 9.54 -7.17 13.63
C VAL A 61 9.94 -5.77 13.17
N VAL A 62 10.31 -4.87 14.09
CA VAL A 62 10.76 -3.50 13.77
C VAL A 62 12.25 -3.25 14.02
N ARG A 63 13.00 -4.28 14.42
CA ARG A 63 14.44 -4.17 14.71
C ARG A 63 15.20 -3.57 13.53
N ASP A 64 15.04 -4.13 12.34
CA ASP A 64 15.78 -3.70 11.14
C ASP A 64 15.41 -2.28 10.67
N PRO A 65 14.11 -1.90 10.57
CA PRO A 65 13.70 -0.52 10.32
C PRO A 65 14.35 0.49 11.27
N ILE A 66 14.39 0.17 12.58
CA ILE A 66 14.97 1.05 13.60
C ILE A 66 16.48 1.18 13.39
N ARG A 67 17.21 0.06 13.26
CA ARG A 67 18.67 0.09 13.05
C ARG A 67 19.05 0.88 11.82
N HIS A 68 18.31 0.70 10.72
CA HIS A 68 18.55 1.42 9.49
C HIS A 68 18.37 2.93 9.66
N MET A 69 17.30 3.34 10.36
CA MET A 69 17.02 4.77 10.55
C MET A 69 17.97 5.43 11.55
N LEU A 70 18.30 4.75 12.66
CA LEU A 70 19.32 5.19 13.60
C LEU A 70 20.67 5.41 12.91
N GLY A 71 21.09 4.46 12.06
CA GLY A 71 22.32 4.57 11.28
C GLY A 71 22.30 5.76 10.31
N LYS A 72 21.16 6.07 9.69
CA LYS A 72 21.02 7.26 8.82
C LYS A 72 21.11 8.59 9.58
N LEU A 73 20.61 8.61 10.81
CA LEU A 73 20.60 9.82 11.65
C LEU A 73 21.87 9.97 12.50
N GLY A 74 22.74 8.96 12.53
CA GLY A 74 23.94 8.96 13.37
C GLY A 74 23.63 8.87 14.86
N ILE A 75 22.51 8.23 15.22
CA ILE A 75 22.03 8.08 16.59
C ILE A 75 22.38 6.67 17.09
N GLU A 76 22.96 6.57 18.28
CA GLU A 76 23.29 5.28 18.90
C GLU A 76 22.32 4.93 20.03
N VAL A 77 21.45 3.95 19.79
CA VAL A 77 20.58 3.37 20.83
C VAL A 77 20.98 1.92 21.04
N GLN A 78 21.31 1.57 22.29
CA GLN A 78 21.70 0.21 22.64
C GLN A 78 20.46 -0.70 22.72
N GLU A 79 20.47 -1.80 21.97
CA GLU A 79 19.41 -2.81 22.02
C GLU A 79 19.26 -3.39 23.44
N GLY A 80 18.02 -3.64 23.86
CA GLY A 80 17.70 -4.18 25.19
C GLY A 80 17.59 -3.13 26.32
N THR A 81 17.88 -1.86 26.03
CA THR A 81 17.63 -0.76 26.97
C THR A 81 16.15 -0.35 26.99
N GLU A 82 15.74 0.39 28.02
CA GLU A 82 14.39 0.96 28.11
C GLU A 82 14.08 1.87 26.90
N ALA A 83 15.03 2.72 26.51
CA ALA A 83 14.92 3.59 25.34
C ALA A 83 14.72 2.79 24.04
N TRP A 84 15.38 1.64 23.90
CA TRP A 84 15.15 0.74 22.75
C TRP A 84 13.73 0.16 22.75
N GLN A 85 13.24 -0.27 23.92
CA GLN A 85 11.89 -0.85 24.03
C GLN A 85 10.80 0.18 23.77
N GLU A 86 10.96 1.40 24.27
CA GLU A 86 10.06 2.53 24.00
C GLU A 86 10.04 2.86 22.50
N LEU A 87 11.21 3.01 21.90
CA LEU A 87 11.34 3.26 20.46
C LEU A 87 10.72 2.14 19.61
N ALA A 88 10.91 0.88 20.00
CA ALA A 88 10.37 -0.27 19.30
C ALA A 88 8.84 -0.33 19.41
N HIS A 89 8.28 -0.03 20.58
CA HIS A 89 6.83 0.07 20.77
C HIS A 89 6.22 1.15 19.86
N GLU A 90 6.74 2.38 19.93
CA GLU A 90 6.24 3.51 19.13
C GLU A 90 6.38 3.27 17.63
N THR A 91 7.51 2.70 17.20
CA THR A 91 7.71 2.33 15.80
C THR A 91 6.70 1.28 15.33
N THR A 92 6.42 0.27 16.16
CA THR A 92 5.46 -0.80 15.82
C THR A 92 4.05 -0.22 15.65
N ARG A 93 3.64 0.64 16.59
CA ARG A 93 2.35 1.34 16.51
C ARG A 93 2.26 2.22 15.27
N ALA A 94 3.28 3.02 14.99
CA ALA A 94 3.29 3.92 13.85
C ALA A 94 3.31 3.17 12.50
N LEU A 95 4.02 2.03 12.42
CA LEU A 95 4.00 1.18 11.22
C LEU A 95 2.66 0.47 11.01
N MET A 96 1.93 0.18 12.07
CA MET A 96 0.56 -0.36 11.97
C MET A 96 -0.34 0.67 11.28
N ASP A 97 -0.36 1.91 11.78
CA ASP A 97 -1.12 3.01 11.20
C ASP A 97 -0.70 3.28 9.74
N ALA A 98 0.60 3.26 9.46
CA ALA A 98 1.11 3.43 8.10
C ALA A 98 0.68 2.31 7.14
N THR A 99 0.62 1.06 7.62
CA THR A 99 0.20 -0.10 6.81
C THR A 99 -1.30 -0.05 6.51
N GLU A 100 -2.11 0.34 7.50
CA GLU A 100 -3.55 0.57 7.30
C GLU A 100 -3.79 1.72 6.29
N GLU A 101 -3.03 2.81 6.41
CA GLU A 101 -3.09 3.93 5.47
C GLU A 101 -2.68 3.51 4.03
N VAL A 102 -1.65 2.67 3.90
CA VAL A 102 -1.24 2.11 2.60
C VAL A 102 -2.36 1.27 2.00
N ALA A 103 -2.96 0.36 2.78
CA ALA A 103 -4.06 -0.48 2.31
C ALA A 103 -5.27 0.37 1.87
N ARG A 104 -5.58 1.43 2.62
CA ARG A 104 -6.64 2.40 2.32
C ARG A 104 -6.39 3.12 0.99
N ARG A 105 -5.20 3.70 0.81
CA ARG A 105 -4.80 4.37 -0.45
C ARG A 105 -4.78 3.42 -1.63
N ASP A 106 -4.42 2.16 -1.42
CA ASP A 106 -4.36 1.16 -2.47
C ASP A 106 -5.75 0.80 -3.03
N ARG A 107 -6.82 1.01 -2.25
CA ARG A 107 -8.22 0.96 -2.71
C ARG A 107 -8.70 2.24 -3.40
N GLY A 108 -7.84 3.25 -3.52
CA GLY A 108 -8.20 4.56 -4.06
C GLY A 108 -8.92 5.46 -3.06
N GLU A 109 -8.97 5.08 -1.78
CA GLU A 109 -9.54 5.91 -0.73
C GLU A 109 -8.47 6.90 -0.25
N PHE A 110 -8.72 8.21 -0.34
CA PHE A 110 -7.83 9.26 0.15
C PHE A 110 -8.55 10.16 1.15
N GLN A 111 -7.88 10.51 2.26
CA GLN A 111 -8.48 11.33 3.32
C GLN A 111 -8.72 12.78 2.87
N ALA A 112 -7.85 13.31 2.02
CA ALA A 112 -7.93 14.67 1.52
C ALA A 112 -8.03 14.69 -0.02
N PRO A 113 -8.69 15.69 -0.61
CA PRO A 113 -8.67 15.90 -2.06
C PRO A 113 -7.24 16.13 -2.56
N SER A 114 -6.97 15.78 -3.82
CA SER A 114 -5.64 16.01 -4.41
C SER A 114 -5.27 17.50 -4.42
N VAL A 115 -3.98 17.80 -4.31
CA VAL A 115 -3.48 19.19 -4.35
C VAL A 115 -3.86 19.91 -5.65
N TYR A 116 -3.97 19.18 -6.76
CA TYR A 116 -4.40 19.72 -8.05
C TYR A 116 -5.90 20.05 -8.06
N PHE A 117 -6.73 19.20 -7.46
CA PHE A 117 -8.15 19.51 -7.33
C PHE A 117 -8.37 20.72 -6.41
N GLN A 118 -7.62 20.80 -5.31
CA GLN A 118 -7.68 21.93 -4.39
C GLN A 118 -7.23 23.24 -5.05
N SER A 119 -6.20 23.23 -5.89
CA SER A 119 -5.72 24.45 -6.55
C SER A 119 -6.74 25.03 -7.53
N VAL A 120 -7.43 24.18 -8.31
CA VAL A 120 -8.52 24.62 -9.20
C VAL A 120 -9.66 25.24 -8.39
N ARG A 121 -10.13 24.54 -7.35
CA ARG A 121 -11.20 25.03 -6.48
C ARG A 121 -10.86 26.37 -5.80
N ASN A 122 -9.63 26.53 -5.34
CA ASN A 122 -9.19 27.77 -4.69
C ASN A 122 -9.01 28.93 -5.69
N ALA A 123 -8.62 28.62 -6.94
CA ALA A 123 -8.54 29.61 -8.02
C ALA A 123 -9.93 30.14 -8.40
N GLU A 124 -10.96 29.29 -8.41
CA GLU A 124 -12.36 29.68 -8.65
C GLU A 124 -12.92 30.57 -7.53
N CYS A 125 -12.62 30.27 -6.25
CA CYS A 125 -13.01 31.13 -5.13
C CYS A 125 -12.35 32.52 -5.15
N SER A 126 -11.17 32.65 -5.78
CA SER A 126 -10.49 33.95 -5.93
C SER A 126 -11.06 34.77 -7.09
N GLN A 127 -11.88 34.17 -7.96
CA GLN A 127 -12.49 34.81 -9.13
C GLN A 127 -13.92 35.32 -8.87
N THR A 128 -14.55 35.05 -7.72
CA THR A 128 -15.89 35.58 -7.41
C THR A 128 -15.92 37.04 -6.96
N GLY A 129 -14.79 37.76 -7.10
CA GLY A 129 -14.68 39.21 -6.92
C GLY A 129 -14.77 40.04 -8.22
N PHE A 130 -15.31 39.50 -9.33
CA PHE A 130 -15.50 40.28 -10.56
C PHE A 130 -16.63 41.31 -10.41
N ALA A 131 -16.26 42.47 -9.87
CA ALA A 131 -16.76 43.73 -10.39
C ALA A 131 -16.43 43.82 -11.90
N LYS A 132 -17.45 44.27 -12.65
CA LYS A 132 -17.52 44.60 -14.07
C LYS A 132 -16.21 44.81 -14.86
N THR A 133 -16.19 44.16 -16.04
CA THR A 133 -15.61 44.56 -17.34
C THR A 133 -14.09 44.71 -17.50
N GLY A 134 -13.49 43.82 -18.31
CA GLY A 134 -12.19 44.00 -18.98
C GLY A 134 -11.70 42.70 -19.65
N PRO A 135 -11.05 42.75 -20.83
CA PRO A 135 -11.00 41.62 -21.77
C PRO A 135 -10.00 40.53 -21.39
N ILE A 136 -10.32 39.34 -21.90
CA ILE A 136 -9.54 38.10 -21.94
C ILE A 136 -8.04 38.37 -22.12
N CYS A 137 -7.24 37.85 -21.19
CA CYS A 137 -5.78 37.74 -21.31
C CYS A 137 -5.30 36.49 -20.55
N PRO A 138 -4.16 35.90 -20.94
CA PRO A 138 -4.15 34.80 -21.90
C PRO A 138 -3.76 33.45 -21.27
N LEU A 139 -4.07 32.39 -22.01
CA LEU A 139 -3.57 31.03 -21.82
C LEU A 139 -2.06 31.03 -21.52
N PRO A 140 -1.55 30.27 -20.52
CA PRO A 140 -0.12 30.10 -20.36
C PRO A 140 0.44 29.28 -21.54
N GLN A 141 1.02 29.98 -22.53
CA GLN A 141 1.85 29.39 -23.56
C GLN A 141 3.19 28.96 -22.95
N LYS A 142 3.32 27.67 -22.65
CA LYS A 142 4.58 26.92 -22.83
C LYS A 142 4.34 25.40 -22.77
N LEU A 143 3.59 24.89 -23.75
CA LEU A 143 3.89 23.55 -24.26
C LEU A 143 5.07 23.72 -25.23
N GLN A 144 6.28 23.54 -24.73
CA GLN A 144 7.44 23.38 -25.61
C GLN A 144 7.26 22.04 -26.34
N SER A 145 6.80 22.16 -27.58
CA SER A 145 6.79 21.11 -28.57
C SER A 145 8.22 20.63 -28.80
N HIS A 146 8.58 19.50 -28.19
CA HIS A 146 9.69 18.73 -28.70
C HIS A 146 9.28 18.18 -30.07
N ARG A 147 10.00 18.65 -31.08
CA ARG A 147 9.87 18.33 -32.50
C ARG A 147 9.90 16.81 -32.66
N ILE A 148 8.73 16.22 -32.95
CA ILE A 148 8.65 14.87 -33.50
C ILE A 148 9.25 15.00 -34.90
N LEU A 149 10.36 14.31 -35.15
CA LEU A 149 10.84 14.10 -36.51
C LEU A 149 9.90 13.10 -37.16
N ASP A 150 9.23 13.55 -38.21
CA ASP A 150 8.41 12.72 -39.08
C ASP A 150 9.23 11.57 -39.66
N THR A 151 8.70 10.35 -39.57
CA THR A 151 8.98 9.26 -40.51
C THR A 151 7.64 8.66 -40.90
N PRO A 152 7.31 8.53 -42.20
CA PRO A 152 5.94 8.20 -42.61
C PRO A 152 5.72 6.69 -42.81
N ALA A 153 4.43 6.33 -42.65
CA ALA A 153 3.72 5.17 -43.21
C ALA A 153 4.09 3.80 -42.59
N GLU A 154 3.21 2.83 -42.34
CA GLU A 154 1.81 2.59 -42.71
C GLU A 154 1.39 1.35 -41.92
N ALA A 155 0.25 1.33 -41.23
CA ALA A 155 -0.55 0.11 -41.02
C ALA A 155 -1.85 0.45 -40.26
N SER A 156 -2.89 0.58 -41.07
CA SER A 156 -4.30 0.58 -40.72
C SER A 156 -4.69 -0.53 -39.74
N LEU A 157 -5.19 -0.15 -38.55
CA LEU A 157 -6.14 -0.95 -37.76
C LEU A 157 -7.20 -0.02 -37.16
N LYS A 158 -8.45 -0.20 -37.60
CA LYS A 158 -9.63 0.59 -37.23
C LYS A 158 -9.94 0.40 -35.73
N PRO A 159 -10.13 1.45 -34.93
CA PRO A 159 -10.79 1.32 -33.63
C PRO A 159 -12.30 1.23 -33.86
N GLY A 160 -12.84 0.02 -33.78
CA GLY A 160 -14.27 -0.19 -33.66
C GLY A 160 -14.76 0.37 -32.34
N CYS A 161 -15.58 1.42 -32.39
CA CYS A 161 -16.38 1.88 -31.27
C CYS A 161 -17.24 0.71 -30.76
N ILE A 162 -17.07 0.33 -29.49
CA ILE A 162 -18.03 -0.53 -28.79
C ILE A 162 -19.03 0.40 -28.09
N PRO A 163 -20.32 0.40 -28.48
CA PRO A 163 -21.34 1.14 -27.74
C PRO A 163 -21.68 0.43 -26.42
N TRP A 164 -21.74 1.21 -25.34
CA TRP A 164 -22.09 0.79 -23.97
C TRP A 164 -23.61 0.74 -23.79
N ASN A 165 -24.24 -0.33 -24.26
CA ASN A 165 -25.66 -0.65 -24.07
C ASN A 165 -25.73 -2.17 -24.37
N GLU A 166 -26.24 -3.13 -23.58
CA GLU A 166 -27.32 -3.21 -22.61
C GLU A 166 -27.14 -4.51 -21.79
N THR A 167 -27.57 -4.54 -20.53
CA THR A 167 -28.23 -5.72 -19.93
C THR A 167 -29.60 -5.22 -19.45
N PRO A 168 -30.69 -6.01 -19.43
CA PRO A 168 -30.72 -7.40 -18.96
C PRO A 168 -31.71 -8.35 -19.68
N THR A 169 -31.51 -9.67 -19.53
CA THR A 169 -32.69 -10.56 -19.44
C THR A 169 -32.38 -11.82 -18.65
N ASP A 170 -33.22 -12.02 -17.64
CA ASP A 170 -33.43 -13.24 -16.87
C ASP A 170 -33.63 -14.47 -17.75
N SER A 171 -33.06 -15.58 -17.31
CA SER A 171 -33.71 -16.89 -17.48
C SER A 171 -33.34 -17.82 -16.33
N PHE A 172 -34.25 -17.83 -15.35
CA PHE A 172 -34.70 -18.94 -14.51
C PHE A 172 -34.16 -20.34 -14.85
N GLY A 173 -33.65 -21.01 -13.82
CA GLY A 173 -33.43 -22.46 -13.78
C GLY A 173 -33.30 -22.95 -12.34
N ARG A 174 -34.43 -23.09 -11.64
CA ARG A 174 -34.58 -23.56 -10.26
C ARG A 174 -34.75 -25.09 -10.21
N GLN A 175 -34.37 -25.67 -9.07
CA GLN A 175 -34.74 -26.98 -8.48
C GLN A 175 -33.70 -28.10 -8.76
N ASN A 176 -33.27 -28.93 -7.78
CA ASN A 176 -34.00 -29.42 -6.62
C ASN A 176 -33.10 -29.87 -5.45
N SER A 177 -33.73 -29.86 -4.28
CA SER A 177 -33.32 -30.32 -2.95
C SER A 177 -33.19 -31.84 -2.80
N GLY A 178 -32.34 -32.27 -1.87
CA GLY A 178 -32.36 -33.63 -1.29
C GLY A 178 -31.57 -33.68 0.02
N ALA A 179 -32.29 -33.75 1.15
CA ALA A 179 -31.77 -33.86 2.50
C ALA A 179 -31.54 -35.33 2.92
N ALA A 180 -30.54 -35.60 3.76
CA ALA A 180 -30.58 -36.66 4.77
C ALA A 180 -29.42 -36.53 5.78
N SER A 181 -29.79 -36.52 7.06
CA SER A 181 -28.95 -36.41 8.26
C SER A 181 -28.31 -37.73 8.71
N LYS A 182 -27.48 -37.61 9.77
CA LYS A 182 -26.93 -38.61 10.72
C LYS A 182 -25.50 -39.05 10.35
N SER A 183 -24.53 -39.19 11.26
CA SER A 183 -24.51 -39.27 12.74
C SER A 183 -23.06 -39.10 13.23
N ASN A 184 -22.92 -38.65 14.48
CA ASN A 184 -21.68 -38.64 15.25
C ASN A 184 -21.08 -40.05 15.41
N GLU A 185 -19.75 -40.19 15.38
CA GLU A 185 -19.03 -41.01 16.36
C GLU A 185 -17.54 -40.60 16.45
N SER A 186 -17.13 -40.33 17.68
CA SER A 186 -15.79 -40.04 18.18
C SER A 186 -14.94 -41.30 18.32
N VAL A 187 -13.61 -41.25 18.12
CA VAL A 187 -12.59 -41.95 18.94
C VAL A 187 -11.18 -41.42 18.63
N SER A 188 -10.45 -41.13 19.71
CA SER A 188 -9.04 -40.74 19.79
C SER A 188 -8.04 -41.87 19.50
N ARG A 189 -6.84 -41.52 18.99
CA ARG A 189 -5.52 -42.15 19.22
C ARG A 189 -4.48 -41.33 18.45
N GLU A 190 -3.62 -40.52 19.05
CA GLU A 190 -2.43 -40.84 19.86
C GLU A 190 -1.21 -41.30 19.03
N ALA A 191 -0.10 -40.58 19.24
CA ALA A 191 1.30 -40.87 18.92
C ALA A 191 1.78 -40.86 17.46
N SER A 192 2.67 -39.92 17.12
CA SER A 192 4.13 -40.11 17.29
C SER A 192 4.92 -39.21 16.32
N LEU A 193 5.76 -38.33 16.87
CA LEU A 193 6.94 -37.79 16.18
C LEU A 193 7.95 -38.93 15.94
N PRO A 194 8.84 -38.80 14.94
CA PRO A 194 10.22 -38.46 15.31
C PRO A 194 10.99 -37.56 14.32
N ALA A 195 11.99 -36.88 14.89
CA ALA A 195 13.32 -36.51 14.36
C ALA A 195 13.40 -35.87 12.95
N SER A 196 13.76 -34.59 12.87
CA SER A 196 15.18 -34.14 12.81
C SER A 196 16.00 -34.89 11.76
N THR A 197 16.18 -34.25 10.60
CA THR A 197 17.36 -34.45 9.75
C THR A 197 17.63 -33.13 9.03
N ILE A 198 18.57 -32.37 9.58
CA ILE A 198 19.29 -31.29 8.89
C ILE A 198 20.43 -31.96 8.11
N PRO A 199 20.65 -31.60 6.84
CA PRO A 199 21.99 -31.58 6.29
C PRO A 199 22.41 -30.17 5.80
N PRO A 200 23.74 -29.94 5.66
CA PRO A 200 24.36 -28.65 5.87
C PRO A 200 24.56 -27.83 4.60
N TYR A 201 24.77 -26.53 4.83
CA TYR A 201 25.55 -25.56 4.05
C TYR A 201 26.29 -26.07 2.81
N CYS A 202 26.00 -25.48 1.66
CA CYS A 202 26.97 -25.31 0.57
C CYS A 202 27.15 -23.82 0.28
N LEU A 203 28.21 -23.27 0.88
CA LEU A 203 28.93 -22.09 0.42
C LEU A 203 29.58 -22.40 -0.93
N CYS A 204 29.27 -21.64 -1.97
CA CYS A 204 30.15 -21.48 -3.13
C CYS A 204 30.22 -19.99 -3.48
N GLN A 205 31.27 -19.33 -2.98
CA GLN A 205 31.83 -18.14 -3.59
C GLN A 205 32.86 -18.58 -4.64
N ARG A 206 32.73 -18.07 -5.86
CA ARG A 206 33.85 -17.50 -6.63
C ARG A 206 33.31 -16.65 -7.77
#